data_AF-A0AAD1I0V4-F1
#
_entry.id   AF-A0AAD1I0V4-F1
#
_cell.length_a   1.000
_cell.length_b   1.000
_cell.length_c   1.000
_cell.angle_alpha   90.00
_cell.angle_beta   90.00
_cell.angle_gamma   90.00
#
_symmetry.space_group_name_H-M   'P 1'
#
loop_
_entity.id
_entity.type
_entity.pdbx_description
1 polymer ?
#
loop_
_entity_poly.entity_id
_entity_poly.type
_entity_poly.pdbx_seq_one_letter_code
_entity_poly.pdbx_strand_id
1 'polypeptide(L)'
;MVRAGRWFAPCYALGLTLLILAPLLRPGYLLLRDAVSTPRSYLTSTALGLGEAAPRAVPQDFAVALASRLADGGIVVKALLIAGLWLAGYGAARLVAAVLPDAGLPGQLVAVTVAIWNPYVAERLLQGHWSLLVGYGCLPWVAVAMLALRTGSAGLFGLVFFLALAGLTPTGLLLAAVVALVCVAVPGSGPPKWWCATSAVAIAATAALPWLMALVVGPGSGRGESAGVAAFAARAEPGLGTLGSLAGLGGIWNADAVPGSRTTVLALVATAALLGVVALGLPVVRDRPAARPMLVLAGATVLLLAILATGPGLAVLRWAVDVVPGAGMLRDGQKWVALAVPGYALAGAGAVAGLRDRLPAARAALVCCVALIVALPDLAWGVAGRVEPVAYPPGWAAVAAKINADPRPVAVLPADTMRHFSWAGPAPVLDPLGRWVRAEVLATGDLNVGGQTVPGEGNHARAVQQALLSGAEPATLGVHGVGWVVSESAAGGEMGNAAKTLMRLPIAYRDSDFTVYRVGGRAPKVSAGPRRAVLAAHLIWLAMLAVGAAGLAAPLIRRCYPAAK
;
A
#
# COMPACT_ATOMS: atom_id res chain seq x y z
N MET A 1 -16.86 -16.18 31.78
CA MET A 1 -17.42 -16.01 30.41
C MET A 1 -17.16 -14.63 29.79
N VAL A 2 -17.19 -13.50 30.53
CA VAL A 2 -16.97 -12.13 29.98
C VAL A 2 -15.61 -11.92 29.29
N ARG A 3 -14.55 -12.67 29.67
CA ARG A 3 -13.22 -12.59 29.04
C ARG A 3 -13.13 -13.28 27.67
N ALA A 4 -13.92 -14.34 27.42
CA ALA A 4 -13.88 -15.09 26.16
C ALA A 4 -14.54 -14.32 25.00
N GLY A 5 -15.62 -13.58 25.29
CA GLY A 5 -16.35 -12.76 24.30
C GLY A 5 -15.50 -11.69 23.60
N ARG A 6 -14.45 -11.19 24.27
CA ARG A 6 -13.61 -10.08 23.79
C ARG A 6 -12.67 -10.48 22.65
N TRP A 7 -12.42 -11.78 22.47
CA TRP A 7 -11.49 -12.30 21.47
C TRP A 7 -12.18 -12.81 20.20
N PHE A 8 -13.51 -12.94 20.18
CA PHE A 8 -14.21 -13.47 19.00
C PHE A 8 -14.02 -12.61 17.75
N ALA A 9 -14.24 -11.29 17.83
CA ALA A 9 -14.07 -10.39 16.69
C ALA A 9 -12.63 -10.37 16.13
N PRO A 10 -11.55 -10.23 16.95
CA PRO A 10 -10.19 -10.30 16.42
C PRO A 10 -9.81 -11.69 15.89
N CYS A 11 -10.32 -12.78 16.48
CA CYS A 11 -10.11 -14.14 15.93
C CYS A 11 -10.84 -14.34 14.59
N TYR A 12 -12.06 -13.82 14.45
CA TYR A 12 -12.80 -13.85 13.18
C TYR A 12 -12.08 -13.03 12.09
N ALA A 13 -11.59 -11.82 12.44
CA ALA A 13 -10.78 -11.02 11.53
C ALA A 13 -9.50 -11.75 11.09
N LEU A 14 -8.84 -12.45 12.01
CA LEU A 14 -7.67 -13.27 11.69
C LEU A 14 -8.06 -14.44 10.78
N GLY A 15 -9.17 -15.12 11.06
CA GLY A 15 -9.69 -16.20 10.24
C GLY A 15 -9.94 -15.79 8.78
N LEU A 16 -10.61 -14.65 8.55
CA LEU A 16 -10.80 -14.10 7.20
C LEU A 16 -9.47 -13.71 6.55
N THR A 17 -8.57 -13.08 7.30
CA THR A 17 -7.23 -12.72 6.82
C THR A 17 -6.44 -13.94 6.36
N LEU A 18 -6.43 -15.01 7.16
CA LEU A 18 -5.76 -16.26 6.83
C LEU A 18 -6.44 -16.97 5.67
N LEU A 19 -7.78 -16.91 5.56
CA LEU A 19 -8.49 -17.46 4.40
C LEU A 19 -8.10 -16.75 3.10
N ILE A 20 -7.90 -15.43 3.14
CA ILE A 20 -7.45 -14.62 2.00
C ILE A 20 -5.98 -14.88 1.69
N LEU A 21 -5.11 -15.04 2.69
CA LEU A 21 -3.66 -15.11 2.50
C LEU A 21 -3.08 -16.52 2.68
N ALA A 22 -3.92 -17.56 2.72
CA ALA A 22 -3.51 -18.94 3.00
C ALA A 22 -2.31 -19.43 2.17
N PRO A 23 -2.23 -19.19 0.84
CA PRO A 23 -1.07 -19.62 0.05
C PRO A 23 0.24 -19.00 0.51
N LEU A 24 0.22 -17.75 1.00
CA LEU A 24 1.42 -17.02 1.43
C LEU A 24 2.05 -17.56 2.71
N LEU A 25 1.35 -18.43 3.44
CA LEU A 25 1.90 -19.13 4.60
C LEU A 25 2.99 -20.14 4.21
N ARG A 26 3.04 -20.55 2.93
CA ARG A 26 4.12 -21.41 2.40
C ARG A 26 5.45 -20.64 2.33
N PRO A 27 6.61 -21.34 2.39
CA PRO A 27 7.91 -20.74 2.16
C PRO A 27 8.01 -20.03 0.80
N GLY A 28 8.94 -19.07 0.70
CA GLY A 28 9.16 -18.27 -0.51
C GLY A 28 8.76 -16.81 -0.35
N TYR A 29 8.77 -16.08 -1.45
CA TYR A 29 8.72 -14.62 -1.52
C TYR A 29 7.49 -14.14 -2.26
N LEU A 30 6.95 -13.00 -1.85
CA LEU A 30 5.86 -12.35 -2.57
C LEU A 30 6.45 -11.57 -3.76
N LEU A 31 6.20 -12.07 -4.97
CA LEU A 31 6.50 -11.40 -6.24
C LEU A 31 5.23 -11.31 -7.07
N LEU A 32 4.63 -10.12 -7.13
CA LEU A 32 3.44 -9.86 -7.94
C LEU A 32 3.34 -8.35 -8.19
N ARG A 33 3.56 -7.92 -9.44
CA ARG A 33 3.52 -6.51 -9.85
C ARG A 33 4.38 -5.63 -8.93
N ASP A 34 3.75 -4.78 -8.12
CA ASP A 34 4.45 -3.84 -7.26
C ASP A 34 5.00 -4.51 -5.97
N ALA A 35 4.50 -5.71 -5.64
CA ALA A 35 4.99 -6.48 -4.51
C ALA A 35 6.26 -7.23 -4.90
N VAL A 36 7.37 -6.85 -4.27
CA VAL A 36 8.65 -7.53 -4.39
C VAL A 36 9.25 -7.65 -3.00
N SER A 37 9.32 -8.87 -2.48
CA SER A 37 10.08 -9.16 -1.27
C SER A 37 11.35 -9.94 -1.63
N THR A 38 12.48 -9.56 -1.05
CA THR A 38 13.77 -10.25 -1.20
C THR A 38 14.21 -10.81 0.16
N PRO A 39 15.09 -11.83 0.21
CA PRO A 39 15.59 -12.35 1.49
C PRO A 39 16.24 -11.27 2.34
N ARG A 40 16.96 -10.35 1.67
CA ARG A 40 17.68 -9.25 2.30
C ARG A 40 17.52 -7.99 1.47
N SER A 41 17.18 -6.88 2.13
CA SER A 41 17.15 -5.54 1.50
C SER A 41 18.13 -4.56 2.14
N TYR A 42 18.63 -3.59 1.37
CA TYR A 42 19.71 -2.71 1.82
C TYR A 42 19.30 -1.24 1.85
N LEU A 43 19.98 -0.45 2.70
CA LEU A 43 19.80 1.00 2.80
C LEU A 43 20.53 1.70 1.65
N THR A 44 20.00 1.53 0.43
CA THR A 44 20.46 2.21 -0.79
C THR A 44 19.98 3.66 -0.82
N SER A 45 20.52 4.46 -1.74
CA SER A 45 20.02 5.83 -2.00
C SER A 45 18.52 5.82 -2.28
N THR A 46 18.06 4.90 -3.13
CA THR A 46 16.64 4.71 -3.45
C THR A 46 15.78 4.36 -2.23
N ALA A 47 16.25 3.43 -1.38
CA ALA A 47 15.51 3.05 -0.15
C ALA A 47 15.38 4.20 0.85
N LEU A 48 16.30 5.18 0.80
CA LEU A 48 16.22 6.42 1.57
C LEU A 48 15.41 7.52 0.85
N GLY A 49 15.06 7.37 -0.42
CA GLY A 49 14.41 8.43 -1.21
C GLY A 49 15.35 9.46 -1.82
N LEU A 50 16.63 9.10 -1.98
CA LEU A 50 17.66 9.91 -2.65
C LEU A 50 17.90 9.49 -4.11
N GLY A 51 17.21 8.45 -4.59
CA GLY A 51 17.25 8.04 -6.00
C GLY A 51 16.43 8.97 -6.89
N GLU A 52 16.50 8.76 -8.21
CA GLU A 52 15.77 9.60 -9.18
C GLU A 52 14.25 9.35 -9.17
N ALA A 53 13.82 8.12 -8.88
CA ALA A 53 12.42 7.76 -8.85
C ALA A 53 11.66 8.47 -7.71
N ALA A 54 10.39 8.82 -7.95
CA ALA A 54 9.55 9.40 -6.91
C ALA A 54 9.51 8.51 -5.64
N PRO A 55 9.50 9.09 -4.43
CA PRO A 55 9.64 8.38 -3.16
C PRO A 55 8.36 7.64 -2.72
N ARG A 56 7.75 6.88 -3.65
CA ARG A 56 6.49 6.14 -3.46
C ARG A 56 6.65 4.99 -2.45
N ALA A 57 7.88 4.51 -2.29
CA ALA A 57 8.27 3.43 -1.40
C ALA A 57 9.00 3.91 -0.12
N VAL A 58 8.91 5.20 0.21
CA VAL A 58 9.60 5.77 1.37
C VAL A 58 8.56 6.07 2.46
N PRO A 59 8.70 5.53 3.70
CA PRO A 59 9.82 4.78 4.25
C PRO A 59 9.67 3.23 4.21
N GLN A 60 8.75 2.63 3.43
CA GLN A 60 8.61 1.15 3.42
C GLN A 60 9.92 0.41 3.13
N ASP A 61 10.71 0.88 2.15
CA ASP A 61 11.94 0.18 1.75
C ASP A 61 13.02 0.32 2.82
N PHE A 62 13.07 1.48 3.50
CA PHE A 62 13.89 1.67 4.70
C PHE A 62 13.50 0.70 5.81
N ALA A 63 12.19 0.57 6.10
CA ALA A 63 11.69 -0.30 7.15
C ALA A 63 12.02 -1.77 6.86
N VAL A 64 11.80 -2.23 5.63
CA VAL A 64 12.14 -3.60 5.19
C VAL A 64 13.65 -3.82 5.20
N ALA A 65 14.47 -2.83 4.80
CA ALA A 65 15.93 -2.92 4.84
C ALA A 65 16.50 -3.01 6.27
N LEU A 66 15.84 -2.42 7.27
CA LEU A 66 16.20 -2.56 8.67
C LEU A 66 15.71 -3.91 9.24
N ALA A 67 14.44 -4.23 9.03
CA ALA A 67 13.82 -5.45 9.55
C ALA A 67 14.45 -6.73 8.98
N SER A 68 14.83 -6.70 7.70
CA SER A 68 15.48 -7.86 7.05
C SER A 68 16.91 -8.12 7.51
N ARG A 69 17.43 -7.36 8.50
CA ARG A 69 18.67 -7.71 9.22
C ARG A 69 18.42 -8.73 10.32
N LEU A 70 17.19 -8.80 10.82
CA LEU A 70 16.80 -9.62 11.96
C LEU A 70 16.03 -10.87 11.53
N ALA A 71 15.26 -10.77 10.44
CA ALA A 71 14.49 -11.87 9.87
C ALA A 71 14.59 -11.85 8.34
N ASP A 72 14.16 -12.90 7.66
CA ASP A 72 14.04 -12.90 6.21
C ASP A 72 13.04 -11.83 5.73
N GLY A 73 13.40 -11.07 4.69
CA GLY A 73 12.58 -9.96 4.20
C GLY A 73 11.23 -10.40 3.61
N GLY A 74 11.14 -11.62 3.06
CA GLY A 74 9.89 -12.25 2.64
C GLY A 74 8.95 -12.47 3.81
N ILE A 75 9.48 -12.97 4.93
CA ILE A 75 8.70 -13.13 6.17
C ILE A 75 8.20 -11.77 6.68
N VAL A 76 9.06 -10.74 6.69
CA VAL A 76 8.68 -9.39 7.12
C VAL A 76 7.51 -8.84 6.30
N VAL A 77 7.60 -8.89 4.97
CA VAL A 77 6.54 -8.37 4.08
C VAL A 77 5.23 -9.14 4.25
N LYS A 78 5.28 -10.47 4.31
CA LYS A 78 4.10 -11.31 4.55
C LYS A 78 3.47 -11.03 5.92
N ALA A 79 4.27 -10.90 6.97
CA ALA A 79 3.79 -10.60 8.31
C ALA A 79 3.12 -9.22 8.39
N LEU A 80 3.69 -8.21 7.73
CA LEU A 80 3.08 -6.87 7.64
C LEU A 80 1.76 -6.90 6.88
N LEU A 81 1.68 -7.66 5.77
CA LEU A 81 0.44 -7.80 5.00
C LEU A 81 -0.68 -8.48 5.83
N ILE A 82 -0.36 -9.59 6.51
CA ILE A 82 -1.29 -10.27 7.43
C ILE A 82 -1.72 -9.29 8.53
N ALA A 83 -0.78 -8.58 9.16
CA ALA A 83 -1.08 -7.60 10.19
C ALA A 83 -1.99 -6.47 9.68
N GLY A 84 -1.76 -5.96 8.47
CA GLY A 84 -2.59 -4.92 7.86
C GLY A 84 -4.06 -5.33 7.70
N LEU A 85 -4.32 -6.50 7.12
CA LEU A 85 -5.70 -7.00 6.96
C LEU A 85 -6.35 -7.35 8.30
N TRP A 86 -5.59 -7.95 9.21
CA TRP A 86 -6.09 -8.24 10.55
C TRP A 86 -6.46 -6.97 11.32
N LEU A 87 -5.61 -5.93 11.23
CA LEU A 87 -5.86 -4.62 11.82
C LEU A 87 -7.09 -3.95 11.20
N ALA A 88 -7.34 -4.11 9.89
CA ALA A 88 -8.54 -3.57 9.24
C ALA A 88 -9.81 -4.12 9.90
N GLY A 89 -9.94 -5.45 10.02
CA GLY A 89 -11.10 -6.08 10.65
C GLY A 89 -11.20 -5.81 12.15
N TYR A 90 -10.10 -5.99 12.89
CA TYR A 90 -10.12 -5.76 14.33
C TYR A 90 -10.42 -4.29 14.66
N GLY A 91 -9.83 -3.35 13.92
CA GLY A 91 -10.11 -1.93 14.03
C GLY A 91 -11.57 -1.60 13.71
N ALA A 92 -12.15 -2.21 12.68
CA ALA A 92 -13.56 -2.03 12.35
C ALA A 92 -14.48 -2.51 13.48
N ALA A 93 -14.20 -3.68 14.08
CA ALA A 93 -14.92 -4.15 15.26
C ALA A 93 -14.79 -3.19 16.46
N ARG A 94 -13.59 -2.64 16.69
CA ARG A 94 -13.36 -1.64 17.75
C ARG A 94 -14.09 -0.33 17.50
N LEU A 95 -14.16 0.10 16.24
CA LEU A 95 -14.90 1.30 15.83
C LEU A 95 -16.41 1.11 16.07
N VAL A 96 -16.97 -0.04 15.69
CA VAL A 96 -18.37 -0.39 15.99
C VAL A 96 -18.62 -0.43 17.49
N ALA A 97 -17.74 -1.06 18.26
CA ALA A 97 -17.89 -1.10 19.72
C ALA A 97 -17.88 0.28 20.37
N ALA A 98 -17.21 1.27 19.77
CA ALA A 98 -17.16 2.64 20.26
C ALA A 98 -18.38 3.49 19.83
N VAL A 99 -18.90 3.28 18.61
CA VAL A 99 -19.93 4.15 18.00
C VAL A 99 -21.34 3.55 18.08
N LEU A 100 -21.45 2.23 18.00
CA LEU A 100 -22.70 1.47 17.92
C LEU A 100 -22.65 0.24 18.85
N PRO A 101 -22.56 0.46 20.19
CA PRO A 101 -22.46 -0.65 21.15
C PRO A 101 -23.67 -1.60 21.09
N ASP A 102 -24.84 -1.09 20.75
CA ASP A 102 -26.11 -1.84 20.67
C ASP A 102 -26.10 -2.92 19.58
N ALA A 103 -25.23 -2.81 18.57
CA ALA A 103 -25.09 -3.85 17.54
C ALA A 103 -24.34 -5.11 18.06
N GLY A 104 -23.69 -5.01 19.22
CA GLY A 104 -23.02 -6.11 19.89
C GLY A 104 -21.95 -6.82 19.05
N LEU A 105 -21.64 -8.06 19.42
CA LEU A 105 -20.75 -8.92 18.64
C LEU A 105 -21.26 -9.16 17.20
N PRO A 106 -22.56 -9.42 16.95
CA PRO A 106 -23.06 -9.60 15.59
C PRO A 106 -22.73 -8.44 14.64
N GLY A 107 -22.93 -7.19 15.06
CA GLY A 107 -22.56 -6.02 14.26
C GLY A 107 -21.04 -5.90 14.02
N GLN A 108 -20.24 -6.25 15.02
CA GLN A 108 -18.78 -6.29 14.87
C GLN A 108 -18.33 -7.29 13.80
N LEU A 109 -18.97 -8.47 13.71
CA LEU A 109 -18.64 -9.47 12.70
C LEU A 109 -18.99 -8.99 11.27
N VAL A 110 -20.11 -8.28 11.10
CA VAL A 110 -20.45 -7.68 9.81
C VAL A 110 -19.44 -6.59 9.42
N ALA A 111 -19.06 -5.73 10.36
CA ALA A 111 -18.04 -4.70 10.10
C ALA A 111 -16.67 -5.28 9.76
N VAL A 112 -16.25 -6.36 10.45
CA VAL A 112 -15.03 -7.11 10.10
C VAL A 112 -15.12 -7.63 8.67
N THR A 113 -16.25 -8.21 8.29
CA THR A 113 -16.45 -8.76 6.95
C THR A 113 -16.43 -7.67 5.89
N VAL A 114 -17.11 -6.54 6.09
CA VAL A 114 -17.08 -5.38 5.18
C VAL A 114 -15.65 -4.82 5.04
N ALA A 115 -14.89 -4.75 6.13
CA ALA A 115 -13.54 -4.18 6.13
C ALA A 115 -12.49 -5.11 5.50
N ILE A 116 -12.68 -6.44 5.52
CA ILE A 116 -11.69 -7.40 4.99
C ILE A 116 -12.12 -7.97 3.64
N TRP A 117 -13.39 -8.33 3.49
CA TRP A 117 -13.92 -9.06 2.35
C TRP A 117 -14.61 -8.12 1.34
N ASN A 118 -13.81 -7.33 0.63
CA ASN A 118 -14.32 -6.37 -0.35
C ASN A 118 -13.40 -6.22 -1.58
N PRO A 119 -13.91 -5.66 -2.70
CA PRO A 119 -13.14 -5.51 -3.94
C PRO A 119 -11.86 -4.67 -3.79
N TYR A 120 -11.85 -3.64 -2.93
CA TYR A 120 -10.65 -2.82 -2.70
C TYR A 120 -9.48 -3.66 -2.20
N VAL A 121 -9.74 -4.57 -1.24
CA VAL A 121 -8.72 -5.49 -0.72
C VAL A 121 -8.24 -6.44 -1.82
N ALA A 122 -9.16 -7.02 -2.59
CA ALA A 122 -8.84 -7.96 -3.67
C ALA A 122 -7.95 -7.31 -4.76
N GLU A 123 -8.38 -6.15 -5.26
CA GLU A 123 -7.69 -5.42 -6.32
C GLU A 123 -6.31 -4.93 -5.86
N ARG A 124 -6.18 -4.47 -4.61
CA ARG A 124 -4.90 -4.00 -4.06
C ARG A 124 -3.94 -5.13 -3.73
N LEU A 125 -4.43 -6.30 -3.34
CA LEU A 125 -3.64 -7.53 -3.23
C LEU A 125 -3.07 -7.95 -4.59
N LEU A 126 -3.93 -8.03 -5.61
CA LEU A 126 -3.51 -8.40 -6.97
C LEU A 126 -2.53 -7.39 -7.57
N GLN A 127 -2.71 -6.10 -7.29
CA GLN A 127 -1.78 -5.08 -7.75
C GLN A 127 -0.41 -5.12 -7.03
N GLY A 128 -0.30 -5.83 -5.90
CA GLY A 128 0.93 -5.91 -5.11
C GLY A 128 1.12 -4.76 -4.12
N HIS A 129 0.06 -4.01 -3.80
CA HIS A 129 0.09 -2.85 -2.91
C HIS A 129 0.02 -3.23 -1.42
N TRP A 130 0.88 -4.14 -0.96
CA TRP A 130 0.84 -4.72 0.38
C TRP A 130 0.97 -3.67 1.50
N SER A 131 1.85 -2.68 1.35
CA SER A 131 2.10 -1.65 2.35
C SER A 131 1.00 -0.60 2.40
N LEU A 132 0.31 -0.36 1.28
CA LEU A 132 -0.92 0.44 1.26
C LEU A 132 -2.04 -0.28 2.03
N LEU A 133 -2.10 -1.61 1.97
CA LEU A 133 -3.05 -2.41 2.78
C LEU A 133 -2.75 -2.34 4.28
N VAL A 134 -1.49 -2.13 4.68
CA VAL A 134 -1.15 -1.77 6.08
C VAL A 134 -1.76 -0.42 6.44
N GLY A 135 -1.62 0.59 5.59
CA GLY A 135 -2.25 1.90 5.80
C GLY A 135 -3.77 1.87 5.81
N TYR A 136 -4.37 1.06 4.94
CA TYR A 136 -5.81 0.75 4.96
C TYR A 136 -6.23 0.13 6.31
N GLY A 137 -5.44 -0.82 6.81
CA GLY A 137 -5.66 -1.45 8.12
C GLY A 137 -5.65 -0.47 9.29
N CYS A 138 -4.93 0.64 9.18
CA CYS A 138 -4.89 1.69 10.20
C CYS A 138 -6.14 2.58 10.22
N LEU A 139 -6.93 2.67 9.14
CA LEU A 139 -8.01 3.68 9.04
C LEU A 139 -9.05 3.57 10.17
N PRO A 140 -9.59 2.37 10.49
CA PRO A 140 -10.53 2.26 11.60
C PRO A 140 -9.89 2.58 12.95
N TRP A 141 -8.60 2.27 13.14
CA TRP A 141 -7.87 2.57 14.36
C TRP A 141 -7.60 4.05 14.56
N VAL A 142 -7.31 4.78 13.48
CA VAL A 142 -7.16 6.23 13.51
C VAL A 142 -8.49 6.89 13.88
N ALA A 143 -9.61 6.40 13.32
CA ALA A 143 -10.94 6.84 13.74
C ALA A 143 -11.15 6.57 15.24
N VAL A 144 -10.94 5.34 15.71
CA VAL A 144 -11.06 4.98 17.14
C VAL A 144 -10.18 5.88 18.02
N ALA A 145 -8.94 6.13 17.64
CA ALA A 145 -8.01 6.96 18.41
C ALA A 145 -8.47 8.42 18.48
N MET A 146 -8.96 8.99 17.37
CA MET A 146 -9.52 10.35 17.35
C MET A 146 -10.81 10.43 18.17
N LEU A 147 -11.72 9.47 18.06
CA LEU A 147 -12.94 9.40 18.87
C LEU A 147 -12.61 9.31 20.36
N ALA A 148 -11.61 8.50 20.74
CA ALA A 148 -11.17 8.38 22.12
C ALA A 148 -10.57 9.70 22.64
N LEU A 149 -9.78 10.40 21.81
CA LEU A 149 -9.27 11.73 22.12
C LEU A 149 -10.40 12.76 22.29
N ARG A 150 -11.35 12.79 21.35
CA ARG A 150 -12.50 13.72 21.36
C ARG A 150 -13.44 13.49 22.54
N THR A 151 -13.50 12.27 23.06
CA THR A 151 -14.27 11.93 24.28
C THR A 151 -13.46 12.08 25.57
N GLY A 152 -12.16 12.38 25.49
CA GLY A 152 -11.27 12.49 26.66
C GLY A 152 -10.91 11.14 27.30
N SER A 153 -11.17 10.02 26.62
CA SER A 153 -10.92 8.67 27.12
C SER A 153 -9.51 8.14 26.82
N ALA A 154 -8.79 8.79 25.91
CA ALA A 154 -7.39 8.49 25.60
C ALA A 154 -6.62 9.74 25.15
N GLY A 155 -5.28 9.66 25.18
CA GLY A 155 -4.37 10.70 24.67
C GLY A 155 -3.95 10.47 23.21
N LEU A 156 -2.89 11.19 22.79
CA LEU A 156 -2.42 11.20 21.39
C LEU A 156 -1.69 9.92 20.92
N PHE A 157 -1.26 9.05 21.83
CA PHE A 157 -0.38 7.92 21.48
C PHE A 157 -0.97 6.99 20.39
N GLY A 158 -2.28 6.75 20.42
CA GLY A 158 -2.96 5.99 19.37
C GLY A 158 -2.86 6.67 18.00
N LEU A 159 -3.08 7.98 17.94
CA LEU A 159 -2.93 8.74 16.69
C LEU A 159 -1.49 8.74 16.20
N VAL A 160 -0.51 8.95 17.09
CA VAL A 160 0.92 8.91 16.76
C VAL A 160 1.29 7.56 16.14
N PHE A 161 0.89 6.45 16.79
CA PHE A 161 1.22 5.11 16.31
C PHE A 161 0.57 4.80 14.96
N PHE A 162 -0.76 4.94 14.85
CA PHE A 162 -1.47 4.51 13.65
C PHE A 162 -1.27 5.44 12.45
N LEU A 163 -1.02 6.74 12.65
CA LEU A 163 -0.61 7.64 11.55
C LEU A 163 0.81 7.30 11.08
N ALA A 164 1.76 7.07 11.98
CA ALA A 164 3.11 6.64 11.59
C ALA A 164 3.08 5.29 10.86
N LEU A 165 2.32 4.32 11.36
CA LEU A 165 2.18 3.00 10.73
C LEU A 165 1.51 3.09 9.35
N ALA A 166 0.47 3.91 9.21
CA ALA A 166 -0.13 4.17 7.90
C ALA A 166 0.84 4.87 6.94
N GLY A 167 1.74 5.70 7.49
CA GLY A 167 2.83 6.33 6.78
C GLY A 167 3.99 5.44 6.39
N LEU A 168 3.81 4.11 6.40
CA LEU A 168 4.66 3.20 5.64
C LEU A 168 4.64 3.52 4.13
N THR A 169 3.55 4.13 3.65
CA THR A 169 3.46 4.71 2.30
C THR A 169 2.92 6.14 2.36
N PRO A 170 3.30 7.03 1.41
CA PRO A 170 2.74 8.39 1.36
C PRO A 170 1.21 8.39 1.25
N THR A 171 0.61 7.55 0.39
CA THR A 171 -0.85 7.49 0.24
C THR A 171 -1.54 6.96 1.49
N GLY A 172 -0.98 5.92 2.14
CA GLY A 172 -1.53 5.39 3.40
C GLY A 172 -1.60 6.45 4.50
N LEU A 173 -0.56 7.28 4.63
CA LEU A 173 -0.55 8.40 5.57
C LEU A 173 -1.65 9.42 5.29
N LEU A 174 -1.81 9.82 4.02
CA LEU A 174 -2.82 10.81 3.63
C LEU A 174 -4.24 10.30 3.86
N LEU A 175 -4.50 9.03 3.53
CA LEU A 175 -5.78 8.37 3.84
C LEU A 175 -6.08 8.44 5.33
N ALA A 176 -5.11 8.05 6.16
CA ALA A 176 -5.24 8.06 7.61
C ALA A 176 -5.41 9.48 8.18
N ALA A 177 -4.68 10.46 7.65
CA ALA A 177 -4.79 11.86 8.05
C ALA A 177 -6.19 12.43 7.74
N VAL A 178 -6.74 12.13 6.57
CA VAL A 178 -8.12 12.54 6.21
C VAL A 178 -9.13 11.93 7.18
N VAL A 179 -9.01 10.64 7.50
CA VAL A 179 -9.88 10.00 8.50
C VAL A 179 -9.76 10.69 9.86
N ALA A 180 -8.54 10.99 10.33
CA ALA A 180 -8.32 11.70 11.58
C ALA A 180 -9.00 13.08 11.58
N LEU A 181 -8.81 13.86 10.52
CA LEU A 181 -9.33 15.22 10.39
C LEU A 181 -10.86 15.25 10.35
N VAL A 182 -11.48 14.35 9.59
CA VAL A 182 -12.94 14.25 9.55
C VAL A 182 -13.49 13.83 10.92
N CYS A 183 -12.81 12.92 11.61
CA CYS A 183 -13.21 12.48 12.96
C CYS A 183 -13.10 13.58 14.03
N VAL A 184 -12.39 14.70 13.78
CA VAL A 184 -12.39 15.87 14.68
C VAL A 184 -13.80 16.44 14.87
N ALA A 185 -14.65 16.33 13.84
CA ALA A 185 -16.02 16.82 13.89
C ALA A 185 -16.91 16.07 14.90
N VAL A 186 -16.49 14.88 15.36
CA VAL A 186 -17.24 14.08 16.34
C VAL A 186 -17.44 14.87 17.65
N PRO A 187 -18.67 14.93 18.17
CA PRO A 187 -18.95 15.54 19.48
C PRO A 187 -18.25 14.80 20.62
N GLY A 188 -17.82 15.54 21.63
CA GLY A 188 -17.19 14.95 22.81
C GLY A 188 -16.57 16.00 23.73
N SER A 189 -16.35 15.61 24.99
CA SER A 189 -15.88 16.42 26.11
C SER A 189 -14.35 16.54 26.22
N GLY A 190 -13.60 15.96 25.27
CA GLY A 190 -12.15 16.05 25.21
C GLY A 190 -11.64 17.41 24.70
N PRO A 191 -10.35 17.51 24.31
CA PRO A 191 -9.73 18.75 23.86
C PRO A 191 -10.49 19.43 22.70
N PRO A 192 -10.41 20.76 22.56
CA PRO A 192 -11.15 21.49 21.53
C PRO A 192 -10.78 21.03 20.11
N LYS A 193 -11.73 21.21 19.17
CA LYS A 193 -11.60 20.73 17.78
C LYS A 193 -10.33 21.23 17.09
N TRP A 194 -10.02 22.51 17.23
CA TRP A 194 -8.83 23.11 16.61
C TRP A 194 -7.54 22.43 17.11
N TRP A 195 -7.45 22.12 18.41
CA TRP A 195 -6.28 21.47 18.98
C TRP A 195 -6.14 20.04 18.47
N CYS A 196 -7.24 19.30 18.34
CA CYS A 196 -7.24 17.95 17.78
C CYS A 196 -6.82 17.96 16.30
N ALA A 197 -7.34 18.92 15.52
CA ALA A 197 -6.98 19.09 14.11
C ALA A 197 -5.50 19.45 13.96
N THR A 198 -5.01 20.48 14.66
CA THR A 198 -3.60 20.87 14.63
C THR A 198 -2.69 19.71 15.07
N SER A 199 -3.06 18.97 16.11
CA SER A 199 -2.32 17.79 16.55
C SER A 199 -2.28 16.70 15.49
N ALA A 200 -3.41 16.40 14.84
CA ALA A 200 -3.47 15.41 13.76
C ALA A 200 -2.60 15.82 12.56
N VAL A 201 -2.65 17.10 12.16
CA VAL A 201 -1.80 17.63 11.08
C VAL A 201 -0.34 17.57 11.46
N ALA A 202 0.03 18.00 12.67
CA ALA A 202 1.42 17.98 13.13
C ALA A 202 1.98 16.55 13.18
N ILE A 203 1.20 15.59 13.69
CA ILE A 203 1.58 14.17 13.71
C ILE A 203 1.72 13.64 12.28
N ALA A 204 0.76 13.92 11.40
CA ALA A 204 0.83 13.48 10.01
C ALA A 204 2.02 14.09 9.27
N ALA A 205 2.28 15.39 9.44
CA ALA A 205 3.45 16.07 8.85
C ALA A 205 4.77 15.49 9.37
N THR A 206 4.83 15.14 10.65
CA THR A 206 6.01 14.49 11.25
C THR A 206 6.21 13.07 10.68
N ALA A 207 5.13 12.29 10.55
CA ALA A 207 5.17 10.98 9.91
C ALA A 207 5.50 11.05 8.41
N ALA A 208 5.23 12.19 7.77
CA ALA A 208 5.52 12.45 6.37
C ALA A 208 6.98 12.85 6.09
N LEU A 209 7.76 13.18 7.13
CA LEU A 209 9.14 13.65 6.99
C LEU A 209 10.01 12.78 6.06
N PRO A 210 9.97 11.42 6.09
CA PRO A 210 10.81 10.62 5.22
C PRO A 210 10.64 10.93 3.73
N TRP A 211 9.40 11.02 3.24
CA TRP A 211 9.14 11.28 1.82
C TRP A 211 9.07 12.77 1.49
N LEU A 212 8.71 13.64 2.44
CA LEU A 212 8.82 15.10 2.26
C LEU A 212 10.28 15.53 2.12
N MET A 213 11.18 14.99 2.96
CA MET A 213 12.62 15.27 2.84
C MET A 213 13.20 14.72 1.55
N ALA A 214 12.74 13.54 1.12
CA ALA A 214 13.10 13.00 -0.19
C ALA A 214 12.68 13.93 -1.35
N LEU A 215 11.49 14.55 -1.29
CA LEU A 215 11.04 15.53 -2.30
C LEU A 215 11.84 16.83 -2.29
N VAL A 216 12.30 17.29 -1.11
CA VAL A 216 13.07 18.54 -0.98
C VAL A 216 14.52 18.37 -1.42
N VAL A 217 15.10 17.19 -1.17
CA VAL A 217 16.54 16.95 -1.29
C VAL A 217 16.89 16.10 -2.52
N GLY A 218 15.93 15.32 -3.01
CA GLY A 218 16.11 14.43 -4.15
C GLY A 218 16.26 15.17 -5.48
N PRO A 219 17.00 14.62 -6.44
CA PRO A 219 17.17 15.20 -7.78
C PRO A 219 15.89 15.17 -8.62
N GLY A 220 14.89 14.35 -8.24
CA GLY A 220 13.60 14.23 -8.90
C GLY A 220 12.68 15.42 -8.57
N SER A 221 12.73 16.47 -9.39
CA SER A 221 11.75 17.55 -9.32
C SER A 221 10.34 17.02 -9.60
N GLY A 222 9.44 17.19 -8.64
CA GLY A 222 8.13 16.52 -8.55
C GLY A 222 7.05 16.97 -9.54
N ARG A 223 7.40 17.26 -10.81
CA ARG A 223 6.40 17.43 -11.86
C ARG A 223 5.95 16.04 -12.33
N GLY A 224 4.75 15.65 -11.95
CA GLY A 224 4.12 14.49 -12.57
C GLY A 224 3.75 14.89 -13.99
N GLU A 225 4.02 14.02 -14.97
CA GLU A 225 3.54 14.27 -16.32
C GLU A 225 2.04 13.92 -16.43
N SER A 226 1.25 14.86 -16.92
CA SER A 226 -0.20 14.73 -17.14
C SER A 226 -0.59 13.56 -18.05
N ALA A 227 0.34 13.05 -18.87
CA ALA A 227 0.12 11.93 -19.77
C ALA A 227 -0.41 10.66 -19.07
N GLY A 228 -0.07 10.44 -17.79
CA GLY A 228 -0.51 9.26 -17.04
C GLY A 228 -1.94 9.33 -16.48
N VAL A 229 -2.56 10.51 -16.37
CA VAL A 229 -3.80 10.66 -15.57
C VAL A 229 -4.96 9.81 -16.10
N ALA A 230 -5.15 9.75 -17.42
CA ALA A 230 -6.20 8.92 -18.02
C ALA A 230 -5.91 7.42 -17.87
N ALA A 231 -4.64 7.01 -17.95
CA ALA A 231 -4.22 5.61 -17.84
C ALA A 231 -4.48 5.03 -16.45
N PHE A 232 -4.40 5.86 -15.40
CA PHE A 232 -4.63 5.49 -14.00
C PHE A 232 -6.06 5.78 -13.49
N ALA A 233 -6.94 6.31 -14.34
CA ALA A 233 -8.30 6.66 -13.96
C ALA A 233 -9.12 5.43 -13.54
N ALA A 234 -10.03 5.62 -12.58
CA ALA A 234 -10.94 4.57 -12.14
C ALA A 234 -11.78 4.02 -13.30
N ARG A 235 -11.89 2.71 -13.40
CA ARG A 235 -12.60 2.03 -14.48
C ARG A 235 -13.97 1.55 -14.04
N ALA A 236 -14.90 1.58 -15.00
CA ALA A 236 -16.22 1.00 -14.84
C ALA A 236 -16.17 -0.51 -14.98
N GLU A 237 -16.82 -1.21 -14.06
CA GLU A 237 -17.08 -2.64 -14.10
C GLU A 237 -18.44 -2.93 -14.79
N PRO A 238 -18.66 -4.14 -15.32
CA PRO A 238 -19.84 -4.47 -16.10
C PRO A 238 -21.16 -4.15 -15.38
N GLY A 239 -22.01 -3.36 -16.04
CA GLY A 239 -23.34 -2.99 -15.54
C GLY A 239 -23.37 -1.96 -14.40
N LEU A 240 -22.22 -1.46 -13.93
CA LEU A 240 -22.14 -0.55 -12.77
C LEU A 240 -21.81 0.90 -13.12
N GLY A 241 -21.14 1.13 -14.26
CA GLY A 241 -20.50 2.41 -14.53
C GLY A 241 -19.44 2.76 -13.48
N THR A 242 -18.74 3.89 -13.63
CA THR A 242 -17.66 4.24 -12.69
C THR A 242 -18.19 4.53 -11.28
N LEU A 243 -19.36 5.17 -11.16
CA LEU A 243 -19.97 5.45 -9.86
C LEU A 243 -20.31 4.16 -9.10
N GLY A 244 -20.99 3.20 -9.74
CA GLY A 244 -21.34 1.93 -9.11
C GLY A 244 -20.11 1.09 -8.76
N SER A 245 -19.07 1.14 -9.58
CA SER A 245 -17.80 0.43 -9.34
C SER A 245 -17.11 0.97 -8.09
N LEU A 246 -16.95 2.30 -8.00
CA LEU A 246 -16.36 2.96 -6.84
C LEU A 246 -17.22 2.83 -5.58
N ALA A 247 -18.55 2.88 -5.70
CA ALA A 247 -19.47 2.61 -4.59
C ALA A 247 -19.35 1.15 -4.11
N GLY A 248 -19.07 0.21 -5.02
CA GLY A 248 -18.74 -1.17 -4.70
C GLY A 248 -17.33 -1.39 -4.14
N LEU A 249 -16.56 -0.32 -3.92
CA LEU A 249 -15.14 -0.34 -3.54
C LEU A 249 -14.19 -0.94 -4.60
N GLY A 250 -14.65 -1.12 -5.84
CA GLY A 250 -13.87 -1.64 -6.96
C GLY A 250 -13.44 -0.55 -7.94
N GLY A 251 -13.07 -0.95 -9.16
CA GLY A 251 -12.80 -0.04 -10.28
C GLY A 251 -11.34 0.33 -10.43
N ILE A 252 -10.41 -0.58 -10.08
CA ILE A 252 -8.98 -0.40 -10.34
C ILE A 252 -8.71 -0.22 -11.84
N TRP A 253 -7.74 0.64 -12.16
CA TRP A 253 -7.36 0.94 -13.55
C TRP A 253 -6.65 -0.24 -14.25
N ASN A 254 -6.00 -1.12 -13.49
CA ASN A 254 -5.29 -2.27 -14.03
C ASN A 254 -6.22 -3.47 -14.17
N ALA A 255 -6.58 -3.81 -15.41
CA ALA A 255 -7.50 -4.91 -15.71
C ALA A 255 -7.00 -6.27 -15.19
N ASP A 256 -5.69 -6.50 -15.19
CA ASP A 256 -5.12 -7.77 -14.72
C ASP A 256 -5.13 -7.89 -13.18
N ALA A 257 -5.42 -6.79 -12.48
CA ALA A 257 -5.63 -6.74 -11.04
C ALA A 257 -7.12 -6.81 -10.64
N VAL A 258 -8.03 -7.06 -11.59
CA VAL A 258 -9.46 -7.25 -11.31
C VAL A 258 -9.74 -8.72 -10.95
N PRO A 259 -10.54 -8.99 -9.90
CA PRO A 259 -11.05 -10.32 -9.61
C PRO A 259 -11.89 -10.89 -10.77
N GLY A 260 -11.79 -12.20 -11.05
CA GLY A 260 -12.53 -12.80 -12.18
C GLY A 260 -14.05 -12.72 -12.00
N SER A 261 -14.54 -12.78 -10.76
CA SER A 261 -15.95 -12.55 -10.45
C SER A 261 -16.43 -11.15 -10.87
N ARG A 262 -15.52 -10.16 -10.82
CA ARG A 262 -15.77 -8.74 -11.09
C ARG A 262 -15.72 -8.37 -12.57
N THR A 263 -15.30 -9.29 -13.45
CA THR A 263 -15.33 -9.08 -14.91
C THR A 263 -16.65 -9.54 -15.56
N THR A 264 -17.63 -9.97 -14.76
CA THR A 264 -18.92 -10.50 -15.23
C THR A 264 -20.10 -9.75 -14.60
N VAL A 265 -21.34 -10.13 -14.92
CA VAL A 265 -22.56 -9.59 -14.27
C VAL A 265 -22.58 -9.83 -12.75
N LEU A 266 -21.79 -10.80 -12.25
CA LEU A 266 -21.62 -11.00 -10.82
C LEU A 266 -21.06 -9.76 -10.11
N ALA A 267 -20.33 -8.88 -10.82
CA ALA A 267 -19.93 -7.57 -10.28
C ALA A 267 -21.14 -6.74 -9.82
N LEU A 268 -22.21 -6.70 -10.62
CA LEU A 268 -23.44 -5.99 -10.30
C LEU A 268 -24.10 -6.58 -9.06
N VAL A 269 -24.24 -7.91 -9.00
CA VAL A 269 -24.85 -8.61 -7.86
C VAL A 269 -24.02 -8.41 -6.59
N ALA A 270 -22.69 -8.51 -6.69
CA ALA A 270 -21.78 -8.33 -5.57
C ALA A 270 -21.82 -6.89 -5.02
N THR A 271 -21.82 -5.91 -5.90
CA THR A 271 -21.98 -4.50 -5.52
C THR A 271 -23.35 -4.24 -4.90
N ALA A 272 -24.43 -4.81 -5.46
CA ALA A 272 -25.76 -4.70 -4.90
C ALA A 272 -25.86 -5.33 -3.50
N ALA A 273 -25.19 -6.47 -3.27
CA ALA A 273 -25.13 -7.10 -1.95
C ALA A 273 -24.40 -6.21 -0.92
N LEU A 274 -23.22 -5.68 -1.28
CA LEU A 274 -22.46 -4.77 -0.40
C LEU A 274 -23.25 -3.49 -0.09
N LEU A 275 -23.77 -2.81 -1.12
CA LEU A 275 -24.54 -1.59 -0.96
C LEU A 275 -25.87 -1.83 -0.26
N GLY A 276 -26.49 -3.00 -0.44
CA GLY A 276 -27.68 -3.42 0.28
C GLY A 276 -27.41 -3.54 1.79
N VAL A 277 -26.32 -4.22 2.17
CA VAL A 277 -25.89 -4.32 3.58
C VAL A 277 -25.61 -2.93 4.16
N VAL A 278 -24.89 -2.06 3.44
CA VAL A 278 -24.65 -0.67 3.86
C VAL A 278 -25.97 0.09 4.02
N ALA A 279 -26.85 0.04 3.03
CA ALA A 279 -28.12 0.77 3.00
C ALA A 279 -29.06 0.34 4.13
N LEU A 280 -29.13 -0.96 4.45
CA LEU A 280 -29.94 -1.49 5.55
C LEU A 280 -29.57 -0.89 6.92
N GLY A 281 -28.30 -0.55 7.12
CA GLY A 281 -27.87 0.04 8.38
C GLY A 281 -27.83 1.57 8.42
N LEU A 282 -27.89 2.25 7.26
CA LEU A 282 -27.88 3.71 7.19
C LEU A 282 -28.93 4.39 8.10
N PRO A 283 -30.19 3.94 8.17
CA PRO A 283 -31.19 4.53 9.06
C PRO A 283 -30.78 4.48 10.54
N VAL A 284 -30.04 3.44 10.95
CA VAL A 284 -29.58 3.27 12.33
C VAL A 284 -28.39 4.19 12.64
N VAL A 285 -27.45 4.33 11.70
CA VAL A 285 -26.18 5.03 11.96
C VAL A 285 -26.21 6.51 11.60
N ARG A 286 -27.08 6.95 10.69
CA ARG A 286 -27.14 8.37 10.26
C ARG A 286 -27.44 9.33 11.41
N ASP A 287 -28.20 8.85 12.40
CA ASP A 287 -28.63 9.64 13.55
C ASP A 287 -27.62 9.57 14.70
N ARG A 288 -26.56 8.75 14.57
CA ARG A 288 -25.44 8.69 15.53
C ARG A 288 -24.44 9.81 15.23
N PRO A 289 -24.28 10.83 16.10
CA PRO A 289 -23.38 11.95 15.82
C PRO A 289 -21.92 11.53 15.61
N ALA A 290 -21.49 10.46 16.29
CA ALA A 290 -20.16 9.89 16.15
C ALA A 290 -19.95 9.14 14.82
N ALA A 291 -21.00 8.70 14.13
CA ALA A 291 -20.89 8.03 12.83
C ALA A 291 -20.93 9.02 11.64
N ARG A 292 -21.66 10.14 11.80
CA ARG A 292 -21.93 11.11 10.73
C ARG A 292 -20.69 11.54 9.92
N PRO A 293 -19.54 11.93 10.53
CA PRO A 293 -18.39 12.37 9.75
C PRO A 293 -17.86 11.28 8.80
N MET A 294 -17.82 10.02 9.25
CA MET A 294 -17.36 8.90 8.43
C MET A 294 -18.36 8.52 7.34
N LEU A 295 -19.67 8.69 7.57
CA LEU A 295 -20.69 8.50 6.53
C LEU A 295 -20.61 9.58 5.45
N VAL A 296 -20.42 10.84 5.86
CA VAL A 296 -20.20 11.96 4.93
C VAL A 296 -18.92 11.74 4.13
N LEU A 297 -17.84 11.31 4.78
CA LEU A 297 -16.60 10.97 4.09
C LEU A 297 -16.83 9.86 3.05
N ALA A 298 -17.53 8.79 3.40
CA ALA A 298 -17.82 7.71 2.47
C ALA A 298 -18.61 8.17 1.24
N GLY A 299 -19.71 8.91 1.44
CA GLY A 299 -20.50 9.46 0.35
C GLY A 299 -19.71 10.45 -0.51
N ALA A 300 -19.01 11.40 0.12
CA ALA A 300 -18.22 12.40 -0.57
C ALA A 300 -17.08 11.77 -1.37
N THR A 301 -16.36 10.79 -0.81
CA THR A 301 -15.29 10.07 -1.52
C THR A 301 -15.81 9.41 -2.79
N VAL A 302 -16.89 8.63 -2.70
CA VAL A 302 -17.46 7.93 -3.86
C VAL A 302 -17.91 8.92 -4.94
N LEU A 303 -18.63 9.97 -4.55
CA LEU A 303 -19.13 10.99 -5.49
C LEU A 303 -18.00 11.79 -6.13
N LEU A 304 -17.06 12.31 -5.33
CA LEU A 304 -15.96 13.13 -5.82
C LEU A 304 -15.04 12.34 -6.76
N LEU A 305 -14.73 11.08 -6.44
CA LEU A 305 -13.89 10.25 -7.30
C LEU A 305 -14.61 9.81 -8.58
N ALA A 306 -15.92 9.56 -8.52
CA ALA A 306 -16.72 9.31 -9.71
C ALA A 306 -16.75 10.55 -10.63
N ILE A 307 -16.89 11.75 -10.06
CA ILE A 307 -16.81 13.02 -10.80
C ILE A 307 -15.40 13.21 -11.38
N LEU A 308 -14.34 12.94 -10.60
CA LEU A 308 -12.95 13.05 -11.07
C LEU A 308 -12.62 12.11 -12.22
N ALA A 309 -13.32 10.97 -12.32
CA ALA A 309 -13.16 10.02 -13.42
C ALA A 309 -13.88 10.42 -14.72
N THR A 310 -14.67 11.51 -14.72
CA THR A 310 -15.28 12.06 -15.93
C THR A 310 -14.28 12.87 -16.77
N GLY A 311 -14.61 13.17 -18.03
CA GLY A 311 -13.76 14.00 -18.90
C GLY A 311 -13.31 15.33 -18.27
N PRO A 312 -14.23 16.15 -17.73
CA PRO A 312 -13.87 17.37 -17.00
C PRO A 312 -13.03 17.10 -15.75
N GLY A 313 -13.37 16.06 -14.98
CA GLY A 313 -12.60 15.66 -13.79
C GLY A 313 -11.15 15.31 -14.11
N LEU A 314 -10.93 14.55 -15.18
CA LEU A 314 -9.60 14.20 -15.67
C LEU A 314 -8.84 15.42 -16.22
N ALA A 315 -9.52 16.43 -16.75
CA ALA A 315 -8.88 17.69 -17.15
C ALA A 315 -8.37 18.47 -15.93
N VAL A 316 -9.19 18.58 -14.87
CA VAL A 316 -8.78 19.20 -13.60
C VAL A 316 -7.60 18.45 -12.98
N LEU A 317 -7.66 17.12 -12.97
CA LEU A 317 -6.60 16.29 -12.41
C LEU A 317 -5.29 16.39 -13.22
N ARG A 318 -5.36 16.46 -14.56
CA ARG A 318 -4.19 16.75 -15.41
C ARG A 318 -3.56 18.08 -15.05
N TRP A 319 -4.36 19.14 -15.00
CA TRP A 319 -3.90 20.47 -14.61
C TRP A 319 -3.25 20.47 -13.21
N ALA A 320 -3.87 19.79 -12.24
CA ALA A 320 -3.33 19.69 -10.89
C ALA A 320 -1.98 18.95 -10.86
N VAL A 321 -1.84 17.88 -11.64
CA VAL A 321 -0.60 17.10 -11.76
C VAL A 321 0.53 17.91 -12.40
N ASP A 322 0.22 18.75 -13.38
CA ASP A 322 1.19 19.63 -14.04
C ASP A 322 1.68 20.77 -13.14
N VAL A 323 0.82 21.30 -12.25
CA VAL A 323 1.10 22.51 -11.46
C VAL A 323 1.53 22.23 -10.03
N VAL A 324 0.96 21.20 -9.38
CA VAL A 324 1.15 20.92 -7.96
C VAL A 324 2.05 19.71 -7.76
N PRO A 325 3.28 19.89 -7.23
CA PRO A 325 4.16 18.77 -6.94
C PRO A 325 3.50 17.73 -6.04
N GLY A 326 3.60 16.46 -6.41
CA GLY A 326 2.99 15.35 -5.67
C GLY A 326 1.49 15.11 -5.95
N ALA A 327 0.80 15.98 -6.70
CA ALA A 327 -0.59 15.73 -7.10
C ALA A 327 -0.76 14.46 -7.97
N GLY A 328 0.33 13.94 -8.55
CA GLY A 328 0.37 12.62 -9.19
C GLY A 328 -0.12 11.48 -8.31
N MET A 329 -0.12 11.62 -6.98
CA MET A 329 -0.69 10.64 -6.04
C MET A 329 -2.23 10.53 -6.14
N LEU A 330 -2.89 11.55 -6.67
CA LEU A 330 -4.34 11.59 -6.87
C LEU A 330 -4.78 10.88 -8.16
N ARG A 331 -3.84 10.53 -9.05
CA ARG A 331 -4.15 9.96 -10.37
C ARG A 331 -4.79 8.57 -10.32
N ASP A 332 -4.40 7.75 -9.33
CA ASP A 332 -5.04 6.46 -9.04
C ASP A 332 -6.20 6.71 -8.07
N GLY A 333 -7.35 7.10 -8.63
CA GLY A 333 -8.54 7.44 -7.86
C GLY A 333 -9.03 6.30 -6.97
N GLN A 334 -8.89 5.04 -7.43
CA GLN A 334 -9.37 3.88 -6.67
C GLN A 334 -8.65 3.73 -5.32
N LYS A 335 -7.38 4.14 -5.19
CA LYS A 335 -6.67 4.17 -3.87
C LYS A 335 -7.45 4.96 -2.81
N TRP A 336 -8.11 6.03 -3.22
CA TRP A 336 -8.79 6.96 -2.31
C TRP A 336 -10.15 6.44 -1.84
N VAL A 337 -10.70 5.41 -2.48
CA VAL A 337 -11.95 4.76 -2.12
C VAL A 337 -11.88 4.10 -0.74
N ALA A 338 -10.68 3.78 -0.25
CA ALA A 338 -10.43 3.33 1.12
C ALA A 338 -11.06 4.23 2.19
N LEU A 339 -11.21 5.54 1.93
CA LEU A 339 -11.83 6.50 2.85
C LEU A 339 -13.30 6.18 3.15
N ALA A 340 -13.97 5.42 2.28
CA ALA A 340 -15.36 5.00 2.51
C ALA A 340 -15.50 3.89 3.56
N VAL A 341 -14.44 3.12 3.80
CA VAL A 341 -14.52 1.90 4.60
C VAL A 341 -14.93 2.12 6.06
N PRO A 342 -14.43 3.14 6.80
CA PRO A 342 -14.90 3.39 8.15
C PRO A 342 -16.42 3.65 8.22
N GLY A 343 -16.96 4.38 7.24
CA GLY A 343 -18.40 4.64 7.13
C GLY A 343 -19.18 3.37 6.75
N TYR A 344 -18.68 2.58 5.79
CA TYR A 344 -19.31 1.34 5.35
C TYR A 344 -19.30 0.27 6.44
N ALA A 345 -18.23 0.18 7.24
CA ALA A 345 -18.15 -0.73 8.37
C ALA A 345 -19.20 -0.40 9.44
N LEU A 346 -19.37 0.90 9.77
CA LEU A 346 -20.41 1.35 10.70
C LEU A 346 -21.81 1.07 10.17
N ALA A 347 -22.08 1.42 8.91
CA ALA A 347 -23.36 1.15 8.26
C ALA A 347 -23.64 -0.36 8.17
N GLY A 348 -22.66 -1.17 7.78
CA GLY A 348 -22.80 -2.63 7.76
C GLY A 348 -23.12 -3.22 9.13
N ALA A 349 -22.47 -2.76 10.20
CA ALA A 349 -22.85 -3.15 11.56
C ALA A 349 -24.28 -2.71 11.92
N GLY A 350 -24.68 -1.52 11.47
CA GLY A 350 -26.03 -0.99 11.60
C GLY A 350 -27.09 -1.86 10.94
N ALA A 351 -26.76 -2.64 9.91
CA ALA A 351 -27.69 -3.54 9.23
C ALA A 351 -28.27 -4.59 10.19
N VAL A 352 -27.47 -5.05 11.16
CA VAL A 352 -27.94 -5.99 12.18
C VAL A 352 -29.03 -5.37 13.04
N ALA A 353 -28.85 -4.11 13.44
CA ALA A 353 -29.85 -3.37 14.19
C ALA A 353 -31.06 -3.00 13.32
N GLY A 354 -30.86 -2.69 12.03
CA GLY A 354 -31.94 -2.38 11.08
C GLY A 354 -32.82 -3.60 10.75
N LEU A 355 -32.29 -4.82 10.94
CA LEU A 355 -33.00 -6.08 10.74
C LEU A 355 -33.57 -6.68 12.03
N ARG A 356 -33.41 -6.01 13.18
CA ARG A 356 -33.75 -6.58 14.50
C ARG A 356 -35.23 -6.98 14.63
N ASP A 357 -36.12 -6.29 13.94
CA ASP A 357 -37.57 -6.55 13.99
C ASP A 357 -37.98 -7.74 13.09
N ARG A 358 -37.09 -8.19 12.19
CA ARG A 358 -37.33 -9.29 11.25
C ARG A 358 -36.56 -10.56 11.61
N LEU A 359 -35.35 -10.40 12.17
CA LEU A 359 -34.42 -11.49 12.41
C LEU A 359 -33.69 -11.30 13.75
N PRO A 360 -33.41 -12.40 14.48
CA PRO A 360 -32.44 -12.37 15.57
C PRO A 360 -31.09 -11.84 15.10
N ALA A 361 -30.40 -11.02 15.92
CA ALA A 361 -29.16 -10.34 15.55
C ALA A 361 -28.08 -11.29 14.98
N ALA A 362 -27.94 -12.50 15.55
CA ALA A 362 -27.00 -13.50 15.06
C ALA A 362 -27.34 -13.99 13.64
N ARG A 363 -28.62 -14.18 13.31
CA ARG A 363 -29.07 -14.58 11.96
C ARG A 363 -28.89 -13.43 10.97
N ALA A 364 -29.21 -12.20 11.37
CA ALA A 364 -28.98 -11.02 10.54
C ALA A 364 -27.49 -10.87 10.19
N ALA A 365 -26.59 -10.98 11.17
CA ALA A 365 -25.16 -10.95 10.93
C ALA A 365 -24.69 -12.10 10.03
N LEU A 366 -25.17 -13.32 10.25
CA LEU A 366 -24.85 -14.47 9.40
C LEU A 366 -25.25 -14.22 7.94
N VAL A 367 -26.48 -13.77 7.69
CA VAL A 367 -26.98 -13.47 6.34
C VAL A 367 -26.13 -12.39 5.67
N CYS A 368 -25.84 -11.28 6.38
CA CYS A 368 -24.99 -10.22 5.85
C CYS A 368 -23.58 -10.72 5.53
N CYS A 369 -22.93 -11.44 6.45
CA CYS A 369 -21.57 -11.96 6.24
C CYS A 369 -21.53 -12.96 5.08
N VAL A 370 -22.47 -13.90 5.01
CA VAL A 370 -22.54 -14.90 3.93
C VAL A 370 -22.81 -14.23 2.59
N ALA A 371 -23.73 -13.26 2.53
CA ALA A 371 -24.00 -12.51 1.29
C ALA A 371 -22.75 -11.81 0.77
N LEU A 372 -21.96 -11.17 1.65
CA LEU A 372 -20.71 -10.50 1.29
C LEU A 372 -19.62 -11.49 0.83
N ILE A 373 -19.49 -12.63 1.52
CA ILE A 373 -18.46 -13.64 1.22
C ILE A 373 -18.76 -14.33 -0.12
N VAL A 374 -20.01 -14.77 -0.32
CA VAL A 374 -20.43 -15.46 -1.55
C VAL A 374 -20.41 -14.53 -2.77
N ALA A 375 -20.60 -13.22 -2.57
CA ALA A 375 -20.53 -12.21 -3.62
C ALA A 375 -19.12 -12.03 -4.22
N LEU A 376 -18.06 -12.36 -3.47
CA LEU A 376 -16.67 -12.21 -3.92
C LEU A 376 -15.86 -13.46 -3.56
N PRO A 377 -16.20 -14.63 -4.13
CA PRO A 377 -15.64 -15.91 -3.72
C PRO A 377 -14.16 -16.01 -4.07
N ASP A 378 -13.75 -15.35 -5.14
CA ASP A 378 -12.40 -15.33 -5.65
C ASP A 378 -11.43 -14.53 -4.80
N LEU A 379 -11.85 -13.78 -3.79
CA LEU A 379 -10.94 -13.15 -2.82
C LEU A 379 -10.26 -14.19 -1.90
N ALA A 380 -10.89 -15.36 -1.71
CA ALA A 380 -10.29 -16.44 -0.94
C ALA A 380 -8.98 -16.93 -1.58
N TRP A 381 -8.13 -17.57 -0.77
CA TRP A 381 -7.02 -18.39 -1.26
C TRP A 381 -6.03 -17.63 -2.16
N GLY A 382 -5.62 -16.44 -1.71
CA GLY A 382 -4.66 -15.57 -2.41
C GLY A 382 -5.29 -14.75 -3.54
N VAL A 383 -6.60 -14.57 -3.57
CA VAL A 383 -7.33 -14.11 -4.75
C VAL A 383 -7.36 -15.16 -5.88
N ALA A 384 -7.88 -16.34 -5.52
CA ALA A 384 -8.05 -17.53 -6.37
C ALA A 384 -6.74 -18.07 -6.98
N GLY A 385 -5.69 -18.17 -6.15
CA GLY A 385 -4.41 -18.77 -6.54
C GLY A 385 -3.48 -17.85 -7.33
N ARG A 386 -3.78 -16.54 -7.43
CA ARG A 386 -2.91 -15.58 -8.12
C ARG A 386 -1.86 -14.92 -7.23
N VAL A 387 -2.06 -14.92 -5.92
CA VAL A 387 -1.11 -14.43 -4.93
C VAL A 387 -0.47 -15.64 -4.24
N GLU A 388 0.61 -16.14 -4.83
CA GLU A 388 1.38 -17.28 -4.33
C GLU A 388 2.84 -16.88 -4.06
N PRO A 389 3.51 -17.56 -3.11
CA PRO A 389 4.92 -17.33 -2.89
C PRO A 389 5.77 -18.03 -3.96
N VAL A 390 6.89 -17.40 -4.32
CA VAL A 390 7.83 -17.93 -5.32
C VAL A 390 9.21 -18.18 -4.69
N ALA A 391 9.99 -19.07 -5.30
CA ALA A 391 11.38 -19.29 -4.93
C ALA A 391 12.29 -18.62 -5.95
N TYR A 392 13.26 -17.85 -5.48
CA TYR A 392 14.27 -17.28 -6.37
C TYR A 392 15.22 -18.37 -6.88
N PRO A 393 15.51 -18.41 -8.20
CA PRO A 393 16.61 -19.20 -8.73
C PRO A 393 17.95 -18.86 -8.06
N PRO A 394 18.88 -19.82 -7.92
CA PRO A 394 20.18 -19.60 -7.27
C PRO A 394 21.00 -18.45 -7.88
N GLY A 395 20.85 -18.21 -9.19
CA GLY A 395 21.55 -17.15 -9.91
C GLY A 395 21.35 -15.76 -9.31
N TRP A 396 20.16 -15.48 -8.76
CA TRP A 396 19.90 -14.20 -8.09
C TRP A 396 20.80 -13.98 -6.88
N ALA A 397 20.97 -15.01 -6.04
CA ALA A 397 21.84 -14.92 -4.87
C ALA A 397 23.31 -14.76 -5.27
N ALA A 398 23.74 -15.44 -6.35
CA ALA A 398 25.09 -15.33 -6.88
C ALA A 398 25.39 -13.94 -7.46
N VAL A 399 24.47 -13.39 -8.27
CA VAL A 399 24.56 -12.02 -8.82
C VAL A 399 24.58 -10.99 -7.70
N ALA A 400 23.67 -11.11 -6.72
CA ALA A 400 23.62 -10.22 -5.57
C ALA A 400 24.91 -10.27 -4.76
N ALA A 401 25.46 -11.46 -4.48
CA ALA A 401 26.74 -11.63 -3.79
C ALA A 401 27.90 -10.97 -4.55
N LYS A 402 27.96 -11.16 -5.88
CA LYS A 402 29.00 -10.57 -6.74
C LYS A 402 28.97 -9.04 -6.70
N ILE A 403 27.78 -8.44 -6.86
CA ILE A 403 27.61 -6.97 -6.84
C ILE A 403 27.86 -6.43 -5.44
N ASN A 404 27.40 -7.13 -4.39
CA ASN A 404 27.56 -6.68 -3.01
C ASN A 404 29.02 -6.72 -2.52
N ALA A 405 29.88 -7.53 -3.14
CA ALA A 405 31.32 -7.56 -2.85
C ALA A 405 32.06 -6.30 -3.35
N ASP A 406 31.57 -5.66 -4.42
CA ASP A 406 32.07 -4.36 -4.89
C ASP A 406 30.89 -3.50 -5.41
N PRO A 407 30.13 -2.87 -4.47
CA PRO A 407 28.91 -2.15 -4.79
C PRO A 407 29.18 -0.92 -5.67
N ARG A 408 28.69 -0.96 -6.90
CA ARG A 408 28.78 0.12 -7.89
C ARG A 408 27.48 0.19 -8.70
N PRO A 409 27.10 1.34 -9.28
CA PRO A 409 25.84 1.46 -10.02
C PRO A 409 25.65 0.36 -11.04
N VAL A 410 24.43 -0.17 -11.09
CA VAL A 410 24.05 -1.30 -11.93
C VAL A 410 23.05 -0.82 -12.97
N ALA A 411 23.35 -1.07 -14.23
CA ALA A 411 22.34 -1.04 -15.28
C ALA A 411 21.85 -2.48 -15.53
N VAL A 412 20.55 -2.64 -15.77
CA VAL A 412 19.94 -3.96 -16.01
C VAL A 412 19.35 -4.01 -17.41
N LEU A 413 19.49 -5.15 -18.06
CA LEU A 413 18.87 -5.50 -19.32
C LEU A 413 18.03 -6.78 -19.13
N PRO A 414 16.86 -6.89 -19.78
CA PRO A 414 16.30 -5.97 -20.78
C PRO A 414 15.82 -4.63 -20.19
N ALA A 415 15.67 -3.64 -21.08
CA ALA A 415 15.31 -2.27 -20.77
C ALA A 415 13.82 -2.14 -20.39
N ASP A 416 13.49 -2.43 -19.14
CA ASP A 416 12.18 -2.18 -18.52
C ASP A 416 12.37 -2.13 -16.98
N THR A 417 11.39 -1.66 -16.22
CA THR A 417 11.34 -1.80 -14.76
C THR A 417 10.47 -2.97 -14.31
N MET A 418 9.51 -3.38 -15.14
CA MET A 418 8.70 -4.57 -14.94
C MET A 418 9.30 -5.76 -15.71
N ARG A 419 9.25 -6.94 -15.09
CA ARG A 419 9.84 -8.18 -15.59
C ARG A 419 8.79 -9.27 -15.66
N HIS A 420 8.83 -10.05 -16.73
CA HIS A 420 8.16 -11.35 -16.78
C HIS A 420 9.21 -12.44 -16.58
N PHE A 421 9.12 -13.15 -15.46
CA PHE A 421 9.96 -14.32 -15.19
C PHE A 421 9.11 -15.59 -15.25
N SER A 422 9.53 -16.58 -16.03
CA SER A 422 8.81 -17.86 -16.16
C SER A 422 8.58 -18.59 -14.83
N TRP A 423 9.50 -18.41 -13.87
CA TRP A 423 9.42 -18.99 -12.52
C TRP A 423 8.60 -18.17 -11.52
N ALA A 424 8.24 -16.91 -11.84
CA ALA A 424 7.48 -16.02 -10.95
C ALA A 424 5.98 -15.95 -11.31
N GLY A 425 5.51 -16.82 -12.22
CA GLY A 425 4.15 -16.81 -12.71
C GLY A 425 3.92 -15.86 -13.88
N PRO A 426 2.66 -15.73 -14.36
CA PRO A 426 2.36 -15.02 -15.61
C PRO A 426 2.36 -13.49 -15.46
N ALA A 427 2.21 -12.98 -14.25
CA ALA A 427 2.10 -11.54 -14.02
C ALA A 427 3.49 -10.86 -14.06
N PRO A 428 3.58 -9.62 -14.59
CA PRO A 428 4.81 -8.85 -14.48
C PRO A 428 5.09 -8.52 -13.02
N VAL A 429 6.37 -8.39 -12.67
CA VAL A 429 6.85 -8.01 -11.33
C VAL A 429 7.92 -6.93 -11.46
N LEU A 430 7.98 -6.00 -10.51
CA LEU A 430 9.11 -5.07 -10.45
C LEU A 430 10.41 -5.85 -10.30
N ASP A 431 11.48 -5.38 -10.96
CA ASP A 431 12.79 -6.01 -10.91
C ASP A 431 13.28 -6.16 -9.44
N PRO A 432 13.48 -7.40 -8.95
CA PRO A 432 13.94 -7.66 -7.58
C PRO A 432 15.34 -7.15 -7.27
N LEU A 433 16.19 -6.96 -8.28
CA LEU A 433 17.62 -6.68 -8.07
C LEU A 433 17.82 -5.40 -7.28
N GLY A 434 17.04 -4.36 -7.59
CA GLY A 434 17.10 -3.05 -6.92
C GLY A 434 16.87 -3.09 -5.42
N ARG A 435 16.13 -4.10 -4.93
CA ARG A 435 15.91 -4.33 -3.50
C ARG A 435 16.92 -5.30 -2.88
N TRP A 436 17.66 -6.09 -3.67
CA TRP A 436 18.53 -7.16 -3.17
C TRP A 436 20.04 -6.83 -3.21
N VAL A 437 20.44 -5.70 -3.78
CA VAL A 437 21.84 -5.25 -3.79
C VAL A 437 22.07 -3.96 -2.99
N ARG A 438 23.30 -3.77 -2.52
CA ARG A 438 23.79 -2.55 -1.85
C ARG A 438 24.07 -1.43 -2.84
N ALA A 439 24.28 -1.79 -4.10
CA ALA A 439 24.47 -0.87 -5.19
C ALA A 439 23.16 -0.17 -5.55
N GLU A 440 23.27 1.00 -6.17
CA GLU A 440 22.13 1.63 -6.84
C GLU A 440 21.87 0.91 -8.16
N VAL A 441 20.65 0.42 -8.34
CA VAL A 441 20.19 -0.13 -9.62
C VAL A 441 19.43 0.98 -10.34
N LEU A 442 19.90 1.34 -11.52
CA LEU A 442 19.35 2.42 -12.32
C LEU A 442 17.99 1.99 -12.88
N ALA A 443 16.95 2.75 -12.56
CA ALA A 443 15.58 2.50 -13.00
C ALA A 443 14.98 3.80 -13.55
N THR A 444 14.43 3.75 -14.76
CA THR A 444 13.79 4.91 -15.42
C THR A 444 12.50 5.33 -14.71
N GLY A 445 11.82 4.36 -14.10
CA GLY A 445 10.48 4.53 -13.55
C GLY A 445 9.38 4.61 -14.62
N ASP A 446 9.73 4.35 -15.87
CA ASP A 446 8.80 4.31 -17.01
C ASP A 446 7.82 3.15 -16.82
N LEU A 447 6.54 3.39 -17.07
CA LEU A 447 5.47 2.40 -16.96
C LEU A 447 4.74 2.27 -18.29
N ASN A 448 4.69 1.06 -18.84
CA ASN A 448 3.86 0.77 -20.00
C ASN A 448 2.45 0.39 -19.56
N VAL A 449 1.46 1.25 -19.86
CA VAL A 449 0.05 1.03 -19.51
C VAL A 449 -0.78 1.05 -20.78
N GLY A 450 -1.34 -0.11 -21.16
CA GLY A 450 -2.20 -0.21 -22.34
C GLY A 450 -1.50 0.15 -23.66
N GLY A 451 -0.20 -0.12 -23.78
CA GLY A 451 0.61 0.22 -24.96
C GLY A 451 1.15 1.64 -25.00
N GLN A 452 0.89 2.45 -23.96
CA GLN A 452 1.43 3.80 -23.81
C GLN A 452 2.48 3.83 -22.70
N THR A 453 3.66 4.36 -23.01
CA THR A 453 4.71 4.60 -22.01
C THR A 453 4.42 5.89 -21.27
N VAL A 454 4.17 5.79 -19.97
CA VAL A 454 4.15 6.91 -19.04
C VAL A 454 5.57 7.04 -18.47
N PRO A 455 6.33 8.09 -18.81
CA PRO A 455 7.70 8.20 -18.36
C PRO A 455 7.76 8.42 -16.85
N GLY A 456 8.80 7.85 -16.24
CA GLY A 456 9.18 8.08 -14.85
C GLY A 456 10.17 9.23 -14.69
N GLU A 457 10.60 9.43 -13.45
CA GLU A 457 11.47 10.54 -13.06
C GLU A 457 12.97 10.28 -13.33
N GLY A 458 13.35 9.07 -13.77
CA GLY A 458 14.73 8.60 -13.91
C GLY A 458 15.44 9.03 -15.20
N ASN A 459 15.81 10.31 -15.31
CA ASN A 459 16.47 10.84 -16.51
C ASN A 459 17.89 10.27 -16.73
N HIS A 460 18.69 10.12 -15.68
CA HIS A 460 20.02 9.52 -15.80
C HIS A 460 19.92 8.03 -16.15
N ALA A 461 19.02 7.30 -15.47
CA ALA A 461 18.75 5.91 -15.79
C ALA A 461 18.32 5.74 -17.26
N ARG A 462 17.48 6.65 -17.78
CA ARG A 462 17.02 6.63 -19.18
C ARG A 462 18.16 6.91 -20.16
N ALA A 463 19.06 7.85 -19.86
CA ALA A 463 20.25 8.09 -20.68
C ALA A 463 21.17 6.86 -20.75
N VAL A 464 21.38 6.17 -19.61
CA VAL A 464 22.15 4.92 -19.57
C VAL A 464 21.47 3.81 -20.37
N GLN A 465 20.15 3.67 -20.22
CA GLN A 465 19.36 2.70 -20.98
C GLN A 465 19.47 2.97 -22.49
N GLN A 466 19.32 4.22 -22.93
CA GLN A 466 19.48 4.60 -24.35
C GLN A 466 20.90 4.34 -24.87
N ALA A 467 21.94 4.60 -24.07
CA ALA A 467 23.32 4.28 -24.42
C ALA A 467 23.51 2.76 -24.61
N LEU A 468 22.93 1.93 -23.73
CA LEU A 468 22.94 0.48 -23.90
C LEU A 468 22.18 0.04 -25.16
N LEU A 469 20.94 0.50 -25.33
CA LEU A 469 20.08 0.10 -26.44
C LEU A 469 20.61 0.56 -27.81
N SER A 470 21.37 1.65 -27.87
CA SER A 470 22.03 2.10 -29.11
C SER A 470 23.34 1.33 -29.40
N GLY A 471 23.84 0.53 -28.47
CA GLY A 471 25.11 -0.19 -28.61
C GLY A 471 26.33 0.71 -28.45
N ALA A 472 26.27 1.69 -27.55
CA ALA A 472 27.36 2.64 -27.30
C ALA A 472 28.66 1.96 -26.82
N GLU A 473 29.77 2.68 -26.91
CA GLU A 473 31.06 2.20 -26.38
C GLU A 473 31.01 1.99 -24.86
N PRO A 474 31.63 0.91 -24.32
CA PRO A 474 31.70 0.66 -22.87
C PRO A 474 32.16 1.86 -22.02
N ALA A 475 33.07 2.69 -22.57
CA ALA A 475 33.56 3.89 -21.91
C ALA A 475 32.44 4.90 -21.60
N THR A 476 31.43 5.01 -22.47
CA THR A 476 30.27 5.89 -22.27
C THR A 476 29.47 5.47 -21.03
N LEU A 477 29.28 4.18 -20.80
CA LEU A 477 28.63 3.67 -19.59
C LEU A 477 29.45 4.02 -18.32
N GLY A 478 30.78 3.91 -18.42
CA GLY A 478 31.69 4.30 -17.35
C GLY A 478 31.63 5.80 -17.01
N VAL A 479 31.49 6.66 -18.03
CA VAL A 479 31.28 8.11 -17.86
C VAL A 479 29.95 8.40 -17.16
N HIS A 480 28.91 7.62 -17.46
CA HIS A 480 27.65 7.64 -16.72
C HIS A 480 27.73 6.98 -15.34
N GLY A 481 28.91 6.57 -14.88
CA GLY A 481 29.10 6.01 -13.53
C GLY A 481 28.67 4.56 -13.37
N VAL A 482 28.27 3.88 -14.45
CA VAL A 482 27.87 2.47 -14.43
C VAL A 482 29.08 1.60 -14.09
N GLY A 483 28.97 0.82 -13.00
CA GLY A 483 30.00 -0.12 -12.59
C GLY A 483 29.74 -1.54 -13.08
N TRP A 484 28.47 -1.92 -13.22
CA TRP A 484 28.02 -3.25 -13.60
C TRP A 484 26.89 -3.16 -14.62
N VAL A 485 26.87 -4.09 -15.57
CA VAL A 485 25.68 -4.36 -16.40
C VAL A 485 25.23 -5.79 -16.10
N VAL A 486 23.97 -5.97 -15.72
CA VAL A 486 23.35 -7.29 -15.52
C VAL A 486 22.42 -7.54 -16.69
N SER A 487 22.64 -8.65 -17.40
CA SER A 487 21.74 -9.11 -18.45
C SER A 487 20.97 -10.31 -17.94
N GLU A 488 19.65 -10.17 -17.82
CA GLU A 488 18.71 -11.18 -17.35
C GLU A 488 18.17 -11.94 -18.58
N SER A 489 18.72 -13.12 -18.83
CA SER A 489 18.41 -13.92 -20.03
C SER A 489 17.02 -14.55 -19.97
N ALA A 490 16.47 -14.73 -18.77
CA ALA A 490 15.15 -15.30 -18.54
C ALA A 490 14.01 -14.25 -18.57
N ALA A 491 14.33 -12.96 -18.65
CA ALA A 491 13.35 -11.88 -18.72
C ALA A 491 13.12 -11.48 -20.18
N GLY A 492 11.87 -11.46 -20.63
CA GLY A 492 11.51 -10.84 -21.91
C GLY A 492 11.65 -9.31 -21.86
N GLY A 493 12.04 -8.67 -22.95
CA GLY A 493 12.06 -7.21 -23.07
C GLY A 493 13.02 -6.68 -24.15
N GLU A 494 13.16 -5.35 -24.22
CA GLU A 494 13.97 -4.69 -25.24
C GLU A 494 15.47 -4.80 -24.95
N MET A 495 16.22 -5.34 -25.91
CA MET A 495 17.68 -5.45 -25.86
C MET A 495 18.38 -4.49 -26.84
N GLY A 496 17.67 -3.97 -27.84
CA GLY A 496 18.22 -3.11 -28.88
C GLY A 496 19.53 -3.65 -29.47
N ASN A 497 20.51 -2.76 -29.63
CA ASN A 497 21.87 -3.06 -30.05
C ASN A 497 22.84 -3.32 -28.88
N ALA A 498 22.35 -3.57 -27.66
CA ALA A 498 23.20 -3.71 -26.47
C ALA A 498 24.26 -4.80 -26.59
N ALA A 499 24.01 -5.85 -27.39
CA ALA A 499 24.99 -6.89 -27.68
C ALA A 499 26.35 -6.33 -28.17
N LYS A 500 26.34 -5.24 -28.95
CA LYS A 500 27.57 -4.57 -29.44
C LYS A 500 28.44 -4.06 -28.29
N THR A 501 27.82 -3.50 -27.26
CA THR A 501 28.49 -3.04 -26.04
C THR A 501 28.90 -4.23 -25.16
N LEU A 502 28.00 -5.19 -24.94
CA LEU A 502 28.21 -6.31 -24.03
C LEU A 502 29.36 -7.23 -24.46
N MET A 503 29.55 -7.48 -25.76
CA MET A 503 30.66 -8.30 -26.28
C MET A 503 32.05 -7.71 -25.99
N ARG A 504 32.12 -6.40 -25.69
CA ARG A 504 33.37 -5.69 -25.39
C ARG A 504 33.63 -5.52 -23.90
N LEU A 505 32.72 -6.02 -23.05
CA LEU A 505 32.84 -5.96 -21.60
C LEU A 505 33.32 -7.30 -21.03
N PRO A 506 34.22 -7.29 -20.03
CA PRO A 506 34.60 -8.51 -19.34
C PRO A 506 33.43 -9.11 -18.55
N ILE A 507 33.23 -10.42 -18.71
CA ILE A 507 32.23 -11.19 -17.97
C ILE A 507 32.78 -11.49 -16.58
N ALA A 508 32.04 -11.08 -15.56
CA ALA A 508 32.39 -11.29 -14.16
C ALA A 508 31.64 -12.47 -13.52
N TYR A 509 30.49 -12.85 -14.10
CA TYR A 509 29.67 -13.99 -13.73
C TYR A 509 28.74 -14.37 -14.89
N ARG A 510 28.45 -15.65 -15.07
CA ARG A 510 27.47 -16.15 -16.04
C ARG A 510 26.86 -17.46 -15.54
N ASP A 511 25.54 -17.59 -15.66
CA ASP A 511 24.81 -18.85 -15.56
C ASP A 511 23.72 -18.90 -16.66
N SER A 512 22.70 -19.76 -16.49
CA SER A 512 21.59 -19.88 -17.44
C SER A 512 20.67 -18.66 -17.48
N ASP A 513 20.59 -17.91 -16.38
CA ASP A 513 19.59 -16.86 -16.16
C ASP A 513 20.22 -15.47 -16.25
N PHE A 514 21.52 -15.33 -15.98
CA PHE A 514 22.23 -14.07 -15.86
C PHE A 514 23.59 -14.09 -16.57
N THR A 515 23.95 -12.95 -17.15
CA THR A 515 25.36 -12.58 -17.36
C THR A 515 25.63 -11.24 -16.72
N VAL A 516 26.67 -11.16 -15.89
CA VAL A 516 27.11 -9.93 -15.23
C VAL A 516 28.40 -9.46 -15.87
N TYR A 517 28.38 -8.24 -16.39
CA TYR A 517 29.49 -7.58 -17.05
C TYR A 517 30.08 -6.48 -16.18
N ARG A 518 31.41 -6.37 -16.19
CA ARG A 518 32.13 -5.35 -15.44
C ARG A 518 32.47 -4.17 -16.32
N VAL A 519 31.93 -3.00 -15.99
CA VAL A 519 32.24 -1.73 -16.69
C VAL A 519 33.35 -0.96 -15.97
N GLY A 520 33.24 -0.85 -14.63
CA GLY A 520 34.26 -0.21 -13.80
C GLY A 520 34.00 1.26 -13.44
N GLY A 521 32.91 1.87 -13.91
CA GLY A 521 32.46 3.19 -13.44
C GLY A 521 32.11 3.21 -11.95
N ARG A 522 32.02 4.41 -11.38
CA ARG A 522 31.64 4.62 -9.97
C ARG A 522 30.58 5.70 -9.90
N ALA A 523 29.65 5.55 -8.96
CA ALA A 523 28.66 6.58 -8.68
C ALA A 523 29.33 7.89 -8.22
N PRO A 524 28.74 9.04 -8.53
CA PRO A 524 28.99 10.26 -7.76
C PRO A 524 28.69 9.98 -6.27
N LYS A 525 29.55 10.47 -5.37
CA LYS A 525 29.25 10.38 -3.93
C LYS A 525 28.06 11.30 -3.61
N VAL A 526 26.96 10.74 -3.12
CA VAL A 526 25.88 11.53 -2.53
C VAL A 526 26.46 12.35 -1.38
N SER A 527 26.20 13.66 -1.36
CA SER A 527 26.75 14.56 -0.34
C SER A 527 26.23 14.17 1.05
N ALA A 528 27.10 14.29 2.06
CA ALA A 528 26.83 13.81 3.40
C ALA A 528 25.70 14.59 4.12
N GLY A 529 25.39 15.81 3.70
CA GLY A 529 24.30 16.64 4.25
C GLY A 529 22.91 16.04 3.97
N PRO A 530 22.48 16.00 2.70
CA PRO A 530 21.28 15.29 2.22
C PRO A 530 21.03 13.94 2.87
N ARG A 531 22.06 13.09 2.88
CA ARG A 531 21.95 11.74 3.44
C ARG A 531 21.64 11.75 4.94
N ARG A 532 22.29 12.62 5.71
CA ARG A 532 22.03 12.75 7.16
C ARG A 532 20.62 13.27 7.44
N ALA A 533 20.16 14.26 6.67
CA ALA A 533 18.82 14.84 6.84
C ALA A 533 17.71 13.80 6.60
N VAL A 534 17.83 13.05 5.50
CA VAL A 534 16.89 11.97 5.18
C VAL A 534 16.97 10.85 6.23
N LEU A 535 18.16 10.45 6.69
CA LEU A 535 18.27 9.46 7.77
C LEU A 535 17.56 9.93 9.05
N ALA A 536 17.75 11.19 9.44
CA ALA A 536 17.10 11.75 10.61
C ALA A 536 15.57 11.71 10.49
N ALA A 537 15.03 12.05 9.32
CA ALA A 537 13.59 11.95 9.04
C ALA A 537 13.05 10.51 9.21
N HIS A 538 13.79 9.51 8.72
CA HIS A 538 13.44 8.10 8.89
C HIS A 538 13.49 7.65 10.36
N LEU A 539 14.50 8.11 11.12
CA LEU A 539 14.62 7.82 12.54
C LEU A 539 13.52 8.48 13.38
N ILE A 540 13.10 9.70 13.02
CA ILE A 540 11.94 10.36 13.65
C ILE A 540 10.67 9.53 13.42
N TRP A 541 10.42 9.09 12.18
CA TRP A 541 9.29 8.23 11.86
C TRP A 541 9.32 6.91 12.66
N LEU A 542 10.49 6.27 12.79
CA LEU A 542 10.65 5.05 13.59
C LEU A 542 10.41 5.32 15.09
N ALA A 543 10.89 6.46 15.60
CA ALA A 543 10.66 6.87 16.98
C ALA A 543 9.17 7.10 17.26
N MET A 544 8.40 7.65 16.32
CA MET A 544 6.95 7.78 16.46
C MET A 544 6.26 6.43 16.65
N LEU A 545 6.65 5.41 15.88
CA LEU A 545 6.13 4.05 16.06
C LEU A 545 6.45 3.52 17.45
N ALA A 546 7.71 3.63 17.89
CA ALA A 546 8.13 3.14 19.20
C ALA A 546 7.43 3.86 20.37
N VAL A 547 7.39 5.19 20.34
CA VAL A 547 6.76 6.03 21.38
C VAL A 547 5.25 5.83 21.41
N GLY A 548 4.60 5.79 20.24
CA GLY A 548 3.17 5.52 20.12
C GLY A 548 2.81 4.15 20.69
N ALA A 549 3.58 3.10 20.35
CA ALA A 549 3.37 1.75 20.88
C ALA A 549 3.57 1.68 22.39
N ALA A 550 4.66 2.27 22.92
CA ALA A 550 4.93 2.30 24.36
C ALA A 550 3.82 3.04 25.13
N GLY A 551 3.34 4.16 24.60
CA GLY A 551 2.24 4.92 25.19
C GLY A 551 0.91 4.17 25.20
N LEU A 552 0.63 3.37 24.17
CA LEU A 552 -0.53 2.47 24.15
C LEU A 552 -0.41 1.31 25.16
N ALA A 553 0.80 0.82 25.42
CA ALA A 553 1.04 -0.29 26.35
C ALA A 553 1.08 0.12 27.84
N ALA A 554 1.50 1.35 28.15
CA ALA A 554 1.71 1.81 29.54
C ALA A 554 0.50 1.62 30.48
N PRO A 555 -0.76 1.89 30.08
CA PRO A 555 -1.92 1.66 30.93
C PRO A 555 -2.19 0.17 31.24
N LEU A 556 -1.81 -0.73 30.33
CA LEU A 556 -1.95 -2.18 30.51
C LEU A 556 -0.95 -2.70 31.53
N ILE A 557 0.29 -2.21 31.49
CA ILE A 557 1.36 -2.58 32.41
C ILE A 557 1.05 -2.09 33.83
N ARG A 558 0.57 -0.83 33.98
CA ARG A 558 0.17 -0.27 35.29
C ARG A 558 -0.98 -1.03 35.95
N ARG A 559 -1.84 -1.69 35.17
CA ARG A 559 -2.92 -2.54 35.71
C ARG A 559 -2.43 -3.92 36.16
N CYS A 560 -1.32 -4.42 35.61
CA CYS A 560 -0.73 -5.70 35.98
C CYS A 560 0.20 -5.59 37.20
N TYR A 561 0.81 -4.42 37.39
CA TYR A 561 1.66 -4.10 38.55
C TYR A 561 1.14 -2.86 39.25
N PRO A 562 0.06 -2.95 40.04
CA PRO A 562 -0.32 -1.86 40.92
C PRO A 562 0.87 -1.63 41.88
N ALA A 563 1.40 -0.40 41.91
CA ALA A 563 2.44 -0.04 42.86
C ALA A 563 1.93 -0.39 44.27
N ALA A 564 2.67 -1.26 44.97
CA ALA A 564 2.44 -1.50 46.38
C ALA A 564 2.54 -0.14 47.08
N LYS A 565 1.44 0.30 47.68
CA LYS A 565 1.39 1.49 48.53
C LYS A 565 1.81 1.13 49.93
#